data_AF-A0A7Y2CIN4-F1
#
_entry.id   AF-A0A7Y2CIN4-F1
#
_cell.length_a   1.000
_cell.length_b   1.000
_cell.length_c   1.000
_cell.angle_alpha   90.00
_cell.angle_beta   90.00
_cell.angle_gamma   90.00
#
_symmetry.space_group_name_H-M   'P 1'
#
loop_
_entity.id
_entity.type
_entity.pdbx_description
1 polymer ?
#
loop_
_entity_poly.entity_id
_entity_poly.type
_entity_poly.pdbx_seq_one_letter_code
_entity_poly.pdbx_strand_id
1 'polypeptide(L)'
;MTRRFSTHIVAVALFTTVFAVGCGERDFSTLQPAPPNTDPIVFFDSFQGGLDYQAFLQSRLDALQIDLVDTYEGEASLKFSVPGVGHPTEFFAGGAFVAPARDFSGYNALTFYAKSTLSNSTLDVAGFGNDNTGNSMFTAQTDALPIGTSWQKYIIPIPLPDRLTNESGLFFLADGGKSDDDHCIWFDNVQFETVDVISNPRPTMLPITQESFIGGQVSIGDTFTIFDVDGVDQTVGHMPGYFDYFSDDETVAIANNGVIEVVGGGTANITAKLGDVDVQGTVTVSATAPPSDPAPTPTLPAADVKSVFSNAYANTNVDTFSAPWDNANVSDLQINGDDVKVYTQLVFAGIDFTNGQIDASDMTHFHMDVFAPPVEDGDTEIFRIAIVDFGPNGVFDGNAPGSDDSEQQLAFFQVDNGGPASNPPWAPGSWVSLDIPMTRFTDGGLNATSNIAQIIIETVLVPTVYIDNIYFHK
;
A
#
# COMPACT_ATOMS: atom_id res chain seq x y z
N MET A 1 69.98 28.08 25.38
CA MET A 1 69.08 28.95 26.17
C MET A 1 69.39 30.39 25.79
N THR A 2 68.55 30.99 24.95
CA THR A 2 67.54 32.05 25.28
C THR A 2 68.15 33.45 25.10
N ARG A 3 67.55 34.45 24.44
CA ARG A 3 66.21 34.74 23.86
C ARG A 3 66.45 35.96 22.93
N ARG A 4 65.93 36.04 21.71
CA ARG A 4 64.54 36.37 21.26
C ARG A 4 64.00 37.77 21.67
N PHE A 5 63.81 38.62 20.63
CA PHE A 5 62.60 39.39 20.25
C PHE A 5 62.04 40.49 21.19
N SER A 6 61.31 41.56 20.80
CA SER A 6 60.72 42.10 19.53
C SER A 6 60.11 43.50 19.83
N THR A 7 59.96 44.40 18.84
CA THR A 7 58.80 45.33 18.66
C THR A 7 58.87 46.04 17.28
N HIS A 8 58.00 45.69 16.29
CA HIS A 8 56.89 46.48 15.67
C HIS A 8 57.32 47.56 14.62
N ILE A 9 56.66 47.87 13.47
CA ILE A 9 55.42 47.50 12.77
C ILE A 9 55.42 48.14 11.33
N VAL A 10 54.90 47.41 10.33
CA VAL A 10 54.11 47.80 9.11
C VAL A 10 54.67 48.73 8.01
N ALA A 11 54.69 48.24 6.75
CA ALA A 11 53.87 48.73 5.62
C ALA A 11 54.04 47.85 4.35
N VAL A 12 52.92 47.65 3.64
CA VAL A 12 52.67 46.71 2.53
C VAL A 12 52.80 47.40 1.17
N ALA A 13 53.34 46.71 0.14
CA ALA A 13 53.07 47.00 -1.28
C ALA A 13 53.25 45.75 -2.18
N LEU A 14 52.11 45.28 -2.67
CA LEU A 14 51.79 44.57 -3.93
C LEU A 14 52.94 43.99 -4.80
N PHE A 15 52.93 42.66 -4.97
CA PHE A 15 53.45 41.96 -6.14
C PHE A 15 52.43 40.90 -6.56
N THR A 16 51.72 41.13 -7.67
CA THR A 16 50.78 40.18 -8.27
C THR A 16 50.96 40.19 -9.78
N THR A 17 51.60 39.15 -10.32
CA THR A 17 51.40 38.64 -11.69
C THR A 17 52.26 37.40 -11.92
N VAL A 18 51.73 36.21 -11.61
CA VAL A 18 52.03 34.93 -12.30
C VAL A 18 50.78 34.03 -12.19
N PHE A 19 50.51 33.28 -13.27
CA PHE A 19 49.48 32.24 -13.48
C PHE A 19 48.17 32.68 -14.14
N ALA A 20 48.24 32.92 -15.46
CA ALA A 20 47.10 32.82 -16.37
C ALA A 20 47.47 31.89 -17.55
N VAL A 21 47.74 30.61 -17.27
CA VAL A 21 47.68 29.52 -18.26
C VAL A 21 47.20 28.29 -17.50
N GLY A 22 45.91 27.93 -17.64
CA GLY A 22 45.39 26.73 -16.98
C GLY A 22 43.88 26.56 -16.84
N CYS A 23 43.04 27.55 -17.18
CA CYS A 23 41.59 27.35 -17.23
C CYS A 23 41.14 27.26 -18.68
N GLY A 24 41.37 26.13 -19.33
CA GLY A 24 40.55 25.75 -20.48
C GLY A 24 39.15 25.44 -19.94
N GLU A 25 38.13 26.08 -20.50
CA GLU A 25 36.74 25.70 -20.29
C GLU A 25 36.62 24.21 -20.67
N ARG A 26 36.28 23.36 -19.70
CA ARG A 26 36.04 21.95 -19.97
C ARG A 26 34.75 21.86 -20.77
N ASP A 27 34.86 21.44 -22.01
CA ASP A 27 33.70 21.14 -22.85
C ASP A 27 33.05 19.85 -22.34
N PHE A 28 31.88 20.00 -21.71
CA PHE A 28 31.10 18.87 -21.17
C PHE A 28 30.12 18.30 -22.21
N SER A 29 30.02 18.88 -23.41
CA SER A 29 29.06 18.45 -24.45
C SER A 29 29.39 17.09 -25.07
N THR A 30 30.60 16.57 -24.83
CA THR A 30 31.06 15.27 -25.31
C THR A 30 31.12 14.19 -24.22
N LEU A 31 30.66 14.49 -23.00
CA LEU A 31 30.59 13.46 -21.96
C LEU A 31 29.46 12.50 -22.28
N GLN A 32 29.81 11.25 -22.55
CA GLN A 32 28.85 10.17 -22.57
C GLN A 32 28.43 9.84 -21.13
N PRO A 33 27.18 9.40 -20.90
CA PRO A 33 26.78 8.84 -19.61
C PRO A 33 27.77 7.78 -19.15
N ALA A 34 28.03 7.71 -17.84
CA ALA A 34 28.83 6.63 -17.29
C ALA A 34 28.16 5.29 -17.66
N PRO A 35 28.94 4.25 -18.02
CA PRO A 35 28.38 2.91 -18.22
C PRO A 35 27.59 2.46 -17.00
N PRO A 36 26.52 1.67 -17.17
CA PRO A 36 25.79 1.11 -16.05
C PRO A 36 26.73 0.25 -15.19
N ASN A 37 26.53 0.31 -13.87
CA ASN A 37 27.28 -0.53 -12.94
C ASN A 37 26.68 -1.95 -12.96
N THR A 38 27.42 -2.95 -13.44
CA THR A 38 26.96 -4.33 -13.54
C THR A 38 27.56 -5.25 -12.46
N ASP A 39 28.13 -4.69 -11.39
CA ASP A 39 28.79 -5.46 -10.33
C ASP A 39 27.80 -6.43 -9.64
N PRO A 40 27.98 -7.75 -9.78
CA PRO A 40 27.06 -8.74 -9.24
C PRO A 40 27.18 -8.92 -7.73
N ILE A 41 28.28 -8.47 -7.11
CA ILE A 41 28.64 -8.89 -5.76
C ILE A 41 27.86 -8.07 -4.73
N VAL A 42 27.15 -8.77 -3.85
CA VAL A 42 26.55 -8.18 -2.65
C VAL A 42 27.53 -8.35 -1.48
N PHE A 43 27.97 -9.58 -1.22
CA PHE A 43 28.92 -9.88 -0.14
C PHE A 43 29.67 -11.20 -0.39
N PHE A 44 31.01 -11.14 -0.38
CA PHE A 44 31.90 -12.31 -0.32
C PHE A 44 32.64 -12.32 1.02
N ASP A 45 33.70 -11.53 1.17
CA ASP A 45 34.47 -11.42 2.42
C ASP A 45 34.41 -10.02 3.06
N SER A 46 33.88 -9.05 2.33
CA SER A 46 33.83 -7.65 2.75
C SER A 46 32.74 -6.90 2.01
N PHE A 47 32.26 -5.82 2.63
CA PHE A 47 31.33 -4.91 1.99
C PHE A 47 32.02 -4.14 0.85
N GLN A 48 31.38 -4.18 -0.32
CA GLN A 48 31.79 -3.36 -1.45
C GLN A 48 31.49 -1.89 -1.18
N GLY A 49 32.23 -0.99 -1.85
CA GLY A 49 32.04 0.45 -1.69
C GLY A 49 30.61 0.88 -2.06
N GLY A 50 29.93 1.54 -1.13
CA GLY A 50 28.57 2.07 -1.34
C GLY A 50 27.45 1.09 -0.99
N LEU A 51 27.76 -0.12 -0.50
CA LEU A 51 26.75 -0.99 0.10
C LEU A 51 26.43 -0.51 1.52
N ASP A 52 25.14 -0.41 1.83
CA ASP A 52 24.60 -0.06 3.14
C ASP A 52 23.61 -1.13 3.59
N TYR A 53 23.57 -1.42 4.89
CA TYR A 53 22.58 -2.32 5.47
C TYR A 53 21.56 -1.52 6.27
N GLN A 54 20.30 -1.64 5.90
CA GLN A 54 19.20 -0.92 6.52
C GLN A 54 18.27 -1.89 7.21
N ALA A 55 18.31 -1.88 8.54
CA ALA A 55 17.43 -2.67 9.39
C ALA A 55 15.96 -2.26 9.20
N PHE A 56 15.05 -3.23 9.14
CA PHE A 56 13.63 -2.95 9.03
C PHE A 56 13.05 -2.43 10.35
N LEU A 57 11.93 -1.73 10.27
CA LEU A 57 11.21 -1.25 11.45
C LEU A 57 10.89 -2.44 12.38
N GLN A 58 11.15 -2.30 13.68
CA GLN A 58 10.97 -3.34 14.72
C GLN A 58 11.89 -4.58 14.62
N SER A 59 12.84 -4.61 13.69
CA SER A 59 13.88 -5.65 13.73
C SER A 59 14.87 -5.38 14.86
N ARG A 60 15.59 -6.42 15.29
CA ARG A 60 16.81 -6.26 16.09
C ARG A 60 17.84 -5.45 15.27
N LEU A 61 18.22 -4.27 15.77
CA LEU A 61 19.04 -3.30 15.02
C LEU A 61 20.52 -3.70 14.90
N ASP A 62 21.02 -4.49 15.84
CA ASP A 62 22.39 -5.02 15.86
C ASP A 62 22.47 -6.50 15.48
N ALA A 63 21.45 -7.01 14.78
CA ALA A 63 21.38 -8.42 14.41
C ALA A 63 22.52 -8.84 13.48
N LEU A 64 22.92 -7.95 12.55
CA LEU A 64 23.96 -8.22 11.56
C LEU A 64 25.36 -8.05 12.15
N GLN A 65 26.19 -9.07 11.97
CA GLN A 65 27.60 -9.09 12.29
C GLN A 65 28.40 -9.74 11.15
N ILE A 66 29.70 -9.45 11.09
CA ILE A 66 30.64 -10.19 10.26
C ILE A 66 31.27 -11.29 11.11
N ASP A 67 31.17 -12.54 10.67
CA ASP A 67 31.80 -13.69 11.31
C ASP A 67 33.05 -14.10 10.53
N LEU A 68 34.15 -14.35 11.23
CA LEU A 68 35.46 -14.71 10.65
C LEU A 68 35.82 -16.19 10.91
N VAL A 69 34.91 -16.94 11.54
CA VAL A 69 35.13 -18.34 11.92
C VAL A 69 34.22 -19.25 11.11
N ASP A 70 32.94 -18.94 11.06
CA ASP A 70 31.94 -19.73 10.35
C ASP A 70 31.75 -19.19 8.93
N THR A 71 32.63 -19.60 8.01
CA THR A 71 32.59 -19.23 6.58
C THR A 71 32.30 -20.46 5.70
N TYR A 72 31.76 -20.24 4.51
CA TYR A 72 31.67 -21.25 3.47
C TYR A 72 32.96 -21.25 2.64
N GLU A 73 33.36 -20.08 2.16
CA GLU A 73 34.58 -19.84 1.40
C GLU A 73 35.19 -18.50 1.83
N GLY A 74 36.50 -18.35 1.76
CA GLY A 74 37.16 -17.11 2.14
C GLY A 74 37.32 -16.90 3.66
N GLU A 75 37.39 -15.64 4.06
CA GLU A 75 37.77 -15.15 5.39
C GLU A 75 36.58 -14.63 6.21
N ALA A 76 35.44 -14.31 5.60
CA ALA A 76 34.29 -13.77 6.33
C ALA A 76 32.93 -14.20 5.79
N SER A 77 31.92 -14.22 6.66
CA SER A 77 30.51 -14.42 6.31
C SER A 77 29.62 -13.38 6.99
N LEU A 78 28.41 -13.17 6.46
CA LEU A 78 27.36 -12.43 7.16
C LEU A 78 26.75 -13.34 8.22
N LYS A 79 26.54 -12.83 9.42
CA LYS A 79 25.85 -13.52 10.52
C LYS A 79 24.71 -12.67 11.04
N PHE A 80 23.53 -13.27 11.14
CA PHE A 80 22.34 -12.66 11.71
C PHE A 80 21.98 -13.37 13.01
N SER A 81 21.89 -12.61 14.11
CA SER A 81 21.39 -13.10 15.40
C SER A 81 19.90 -12.85 15.51
N VAL A 82 19.09 -13.90 15.38
CA VAL A 82 17.63 -13.83 15.38
C VAL A 82 17.11 -13.95 16.83
N PRO A 83 16.26 -13.02 17.30
CA PRO A 83 15.69 -13.08 18.64
C PRO A 83 14.76 -14.28 18.81
N GLY A 84 14.75 -14.90 19.99
CA GLY A 84 13.76 -15.91 20.37
C GLY A 84 12.32 -15.35 20.42
N VAL A 85 11.32 -16.23 20.29
CA VAL A 85 9.89 -15.85 20.18
C VAL A 85 9.35 -15.04 21.36
N GLY A 86 9.98 -15.15 22.52
CA GLY A 86 9.58 -14.49 23.77
C GLY A 86 10.23 -13.13 24.02
N HIS A 87 11.03 -12.60 23.08
CA HIS A 87 11.74 -11.35 23.30
C HIS A 87 10.76 -10.15 23.37
N PRO A 88 10.87 -9.25 24.36
CA PRO A 88 9.81 -8.28 24.67
C PRO A 88 9.66 -7.15 23.65
N THR A 89 10.72 -6.84 22.89
CA THR A 89 10.76 -5.65 22.01
C THR A 89 11.43 -5.88 20.66
N GLU A 90 11.96 -7.07 20.40
CA GLU A 90 12.67 -7.40 19.15
C GLU A 90 12.08 -8.71 18.64
N PHE A 91 11.26 -8.63 17.60
CA PHE A 91 10.44 -9.78 17.20
C PHE A 91 11.11 -10.62 16.11
N PHE A 92 12.08 -10.05 15.40
CA PHE A 92 12.77 -10.67 14.27
C PHE A 92 14.11 -9.98 14.01
N ALA A 93 14.95 -10.61 13.19
CA ALA A 93 16.12 -9.98 12.57
C ALA A 93 15.86 -9.82 11.08
N GLY A 94 16.13 -8.65 10.51
CA GLY A 94 15.91 -8.43 9.08
C GLY A 94 16.25 -7.01 8.63
N GLY A 95 16.45 -6.87 7.32
CA GLY A 95 16.83 -5.63 6.68
C GLY A 95 17.19 -5.83 5.21
N ALA A 96 17.47 -4.73 4.54
CA ALA A 96 17.87 -4.69 3.13
C ALA A 96 19.31 -4.17 2.97
N PHE A 97 20.08 -4.86 2.15
CA PHE A 97 21.34 -4.38 1.61
C PHE A 97 21.05 -3.55 0.37
N VAL A 98 21.41 -2.27 0.44
CA VAL A 98 21.14 -1.30 -0.62
C VAL A 98 22.44 -0.65 -1.12
N ALA A 99 22.46 -0.25 -2.38
CA ALA A 99 23.59 0.42 -3.00
C ALA A 99 23.12 1.43 -4.05
N PRO A 100 24.00 2.31 -4.57
CA PRO A 100 23.74 2.98 -5.83
C PRO A 100 23.34 1.97 -6.91
N ALA A 101 22.33 2.34 -7.70
CA ALA A 101 21.67 1.43 -8.62
C ALA A 101 22.65 0.71 -9.56
N ARG A 102 22.36 -0.57 -9.80
CA ARG A 102 23.11 -1.48 -10.67
C ARG A 102 22.20 -2.07 -11.74
N ASP A 103 22.82 -2.47 -12.85
CA ASP A 103 22.16 -3.19 -13.93
C ASP A 103 22.43 -4.69 -13.76
N PHE A 104 21.36 -5.43 -13.44
CA PHE A 104 21.35 -6.87 -13.27
C PHE A 104 20.67 -7.61 -14.43
N SER A 105 20.35 -6.92 -15.53
CA SER A 105 19.70 -7.55 -16.70
C SER A 105 20.50 -8.67 -17.34
N GLY A 106 21.81 -8.75 -17.08
CA GLY A 106 22.68 -9.84 -17.53
C GLY A 106 22.64 -11.12 -16.68
N TYR A 107 21.94 -11.14 -15.54
CA TYR A 107 21.90 -12.27 -14.60
C TYR A 107 20.51 -12.91 -14.56
N ASN A 108 20.39 -14.17 -14.15
CA ASN A 108 19.09 -14.83 -14.00
C ASN A 108 18.77 -15.32 -12.59
N ALA A 109 19.68 -15.12 -11.64
CA ALA A 109 19.47 -15.48 -10.24
C ALA A 109 20.21 -14.57 -9.28
N LEU A 110 19.62 -14.36 -8.11
CA LEU A 110 20.38 -14.12 -6.89
C LEU A 110 20.76 -15.47 -6.29
N THR A 111 22.02 -15.63 -5.88
CA THR A 111 22.51 -16.84 -5.23
C THR A 111 23.29 -16.51 -3.97
N PHE A 112 23.30 -17.47 -3.05
CA PHE A 112 24.08 -17.39 -1.81
C PHE A 112 24.25 -18.77 -1.21
N TYR A 113 25.25 -18.92 -0.36
CA TYR A 113 25.34 -20.04 0.57
C TYR A 113 24.75 -19.63 1.91
N ALA A 114 23.98 -20.52 2.55
CA ALA A 114 23.48 -20.26 3.89
C ALA A 114 23.44 -21.51 4.77
N LYS A 115 23.50 -21.28 6.09
CA LYS A 115 23.26 -22.28 7.14
C LYS A 115 22.65 -21.62 8.39
N SER A 116 22.09 -22.42 9.29
CA SER A 116 21.52 -22.00 10.57
C SER A 116 22.13 -22.77 11.74
N THR A 117 22.00 -22.28 12.98
CA THR A 117 22.25 -23.09 14.17
C THR A 117 21.20 -24.21 14.34
N LEU A 118 20.03 -24.06 13.72
CA LEU A 118 18.91 -24.98 13.82
C LEU A 118 18.96 -26.04 12.70
N SER A 119 18.67 -27.30 13.04
CA SER A 119 18.83 -28.44 12.13
C SER A 119 17.65 -28.69 11.19
N ASN A 120 16.47 -28.12 11.48
CA ASN A 120 15.27 -28.24 10.66
C ASN A 120 14.43 -26.97 10.82
N SER A 121 14.85 -25.92 10.13
CA SER A 121 14.25 -24.59 10.22
C SER A 121 13.96 -24.04 8.84
N THR A 122 13.31 -22.88 8.81
CA THR A 122 13.07 -22.10 7.60
C THR A 122 13.54 -20.69 7.85
N LEU A 123 14.17 -20.08 6.84
CA LEU A 123 14.31 -18.64 6.77
C LEU A 123 12.99 -18.07 6.26
N ASP A 124 12.34 -17.21 7.04
CA ASP A 124 10.98 -16.74 6.71
C ASP A 124 10.90 -16.05 5.35
N VAL A 125 11.85 -15.17 5.04
CA VAL A 125 11.95 -14.54 3.72
C VAL A 125 13.40 -14.20 3.35
N ALA A 126 13.73 -14.39 2.08
CA ALA A 126 14.93 -13.86 1.45
C ALA A 126 14.65 -13.46 0.00
N GLY A 127 15.31 -12.41 -0.47
CA GLY A 127 15.07 -11.89 -1.82
C GLY A 127 15.97 -10.74 -2.21
N PHE A 128 15.59 -10.05 -3.28
CA PHE A 128 16.23 -8.85 -3.80
C PHE A 128 15.17 -7.85 -4.31
N GLY A 129 15.59 -6.67 -4.74
CA GLY A 129 14.72 -5.62 -5.29
C GLY A 129 14.06 -4.73 -4.25
N ASN A 130 14.20 -5.04 -2.96
CA ASN A 130 13.73 -4.17 -1.87
C ASN A 130 14.82 -3.14 -1.53
N ASP A 131 14.57 -1.89 -1.90
CA ASP A 131 15.46 -0.74 -1.66
C ASP A 131 15.14 0.02 -0.36
N ASN A 132 14.18 -0.49 0.43
CA ASN A 132 13.74 0.07 1.70
C ASN A 132 13.21 1.51 1.61
N THR A 133 12.79 1.96 0.41
CA THR A 133 12.19 3.29 0.20
C THR A 133 10.66 3.29 0.27
N GLY A 134 10.04 2.11 0.24
CA GLY A 134 8.59 1.94 0.06
C GLY A 134 8.11 2.08 -1.39
N ASN A 135 9.02 2.32 -2.35
CA ASN A 135 8.69 2.51 -3.77
C ASN A 135 9.33 1.45 -4.69
N SER A 136 9.81 0.34 -4.12
CA SER A 136 10.44 -0.74 -4.87
C SER A 136 9.45 -1.34 -5.90
N MET A 137 9.88 -1.48 -7.15
CA MET A 137 9.02 -2.00 -8.24
C MET A 137 9.26 -3.48 -8.57
N PHE A 138 10.45 -4.00 -8.23
CA PHE A 138 10.92 -5.30 -8.69
C PHE A 138 11.37 -6.23 -7.56
N THR A 139 10.85 -6.02 -6.35
CA THR A 139 11.06 -6.95 -5.24
C THR A 139 10.64 -8.35 -5.65
N ALA A 140 11.53 -9.32 -5.43
CA ALA A 140 11.28 -10.74 -5.65
C ALA A 140 11.89 -11.55 -4.52
N GLN A 141 11.17 -12.57 -4.05
CA GLN A 141 11.51 -13.30 -2.84
C GLN A 141 11.04 -14.75 -2.87
N THR A 142 11.66 -15.55 -2.01
CA THR A 142 11.15 -16.84 -1.56
C THR A 142 10.73 -16.73 -0.10
N ASP A 143 9.66 -17.43 0.24
CA ASP A 143 9.18 -17.55 1.61
C ASP A 143 9.50 -18.94 2.18
N ALA A 144 9.64 -19.02 3.49
CA ALA A 144 9.85 -20.28 4.24
C ALA A 144 10.96 -21.17 3.65
N LEU A 145 12.09 -20.56 3.27
CA LEU A 145 13.21 -21.25 2.63
C LEU A 145 13.83 -22.28 3.60
N PRO A 146 13.77 -23.59 3.30
CA PRO A 146 14.31 -24.61 4.19
C PRO A 146 15.81 -24.43 4.40
N ILE A 147 16.24 -24.38 5.67
CA ILE A 147 17.64 -24.18 6.04
C ILE A 147 18.02 -25.09 7.20
N GLY A 148 19.26 -25.60 7.15
CA GLY A 148 19.82 -26.50 8.16
C GLY A 148 21.20 -26.08 8.61
N THR A 149 21.87 -26.98 9.34
CA THR A 149 23.18 -26.70 9.96
C THR A 149 24.38 -26.79 9.02
N SER A 150 24.17 -27.25 7.80
CA SER A 150 25.22 -27.37 6.78
C SER A 150 25.09 -26.26 5.76
N TRP A 151 26.21 -25.75 5.27
CA TRP A 151 26.22 -24.82 4.15
C TRP A 151 25.59 -25.46 2.91
N GLN A 152 24.61 -24.76 2.34
CA GLN A 152 23.94 -25.13 1.10
C GLN A 152 23.82 -23.90 0.20
N LYS A 153 23.94 -24.10 -1.11
CA LYS A 153 23.69 -23.05 -2.10
C LYS A 153 22.19 -22.91 -2.32
N TYR A 154 21.71 -21.69 -2.31
CA TYR A 154 20.36 -21.30 -2.66
C TYR A 154 20.38 -20.44 -3.91
N ILE A 155 19.32 -20.57 -4.70
CA ILE A 155 19.13 -19.89 -5.97
C ILE A 155 17.73 -19.29 -5.91
N ILE A 156 17.63 -17.98 -6.04
CA ILE A 156 16.36 -17.26 -6.18
C ILE A 156 16.31 -16.76 -7.63
N PRO A 157 15.50 -17.38 -8.50
CA PRO A 157 15.33 -16.93 -9.87
C PRO A 157 14.89 -15.47 -9.96
N ILE A 158 15.45 -14.74 -10.93
CA ILE A 158 14.95 -13.43 -11.33
C ILE A 158 13.75 -13.63 -12.27
N PRO A 159 12.55 -13.11 -11.96
CA PRO A 159 11.37 -13.37 -12.77
C PRO A 159 11.54 -13.02 -14.25
N LEU A 160 12.02 -11.80 -14.52
CA LEU A 160 12.39 -11.35 -15.86
C LEU A 160 13.60 -10.40 -15.77
N PRO A 161 14.82 -10.89 -16.04
CA PRO A 161 16.06 -10.12 -15.91
C PRO A 161 16.06 -8.75 -16.60
N ASP A 162 15.48 -8.65 -17.79
CA ASP A 162 15.43 -7.42 -18.59
C ASP A 162 14.77 -6.23 -17.86
N ARG A 163 14.06 -6.48 -16.75
CA ARG A 163 13.47 -5.43 -15.90
C ARG A 163 14.47 -4.78 -14.93
N LEU A 164 15.52 -5.49 -14.54
CA LEU A 164 16.46 -5.06 -13.51
C LEU A 164 17.62 -4.21 -14.07
N THR A 165 17.31 -3.17 -14.86
CA THR A 165 18.35 -2.31 -15.46
C THR A 165 18.88 -1.23 -14.51
N ASN A 166 18.19 -1.01 -13.38
CA ASN A 166 18.51 0.05 -12.42
C ASN A 166 17.97 -0.31 -11.02
N GLU A 167 18.60 -1.27 -10.37
CA GLU A 167 18.17 -1.82 -9.09
C GLU A 167 19.11 -1.42 -7.94
N SER A 168 18.53 -0.94 -6.85
CA SER A 168 19.26 -0.47 -5.65
C SER A 168 19.12 -1.42 -4.46
N GLY A 169 18.10 -2.30 -4.45
CA GLY A 169 17.89 -3.33 -3.44
C GLY A 169 18.57 -4.64 -3.84
N LEU A 170 19.71 -4.94 -3.24
CA LEU A 170 20.59 -6.02 -3.71
C LEU A 170 20.30 -7.36 -3.05
N PHE A 171 20.00 -7.35 -1.76
CA PHE A 171 19.62 -8.53 -0.99
C PHE A 171 18.83 -8.09 0.23
N PHE A 172 17.79 -8.82 0.60
CA PHE A 172 17.12 -8.61 1.88
C PHE A 172 16.72 -9.94 2.49
N LEU A 173 16.50 -9.90 3.80
CA LEU A 173 15.97 -11.03 4.56
C LEU A 173 15.17 -10.55 5.76
N ALA A 174 14.29 -11.41 6.26
CA ALA A 174 13.75 -11.31 7.59
C ALA A 174 13.50 -12.72 8.14
N ASP A 175 13.78 -12.89 9.43
CA ASP A 175 13.51 -14.14 10.13
C ASP A 175 13.05 -13.86 11.57
N GLY A 176 11.93 -14.43 11.96
CA GLY A 176 11.42 -14.43 13.32
C GLY A 176 11.96 -15.61 14.15
N GLY A 177 11.86 -15.49 15.47
CA GLY A 177 12.26 -16.54 16.40
C GLY A 177 11.57 -17.88 16.12
N LYS A 178 12.31 -18.99 16.26
CA LYS A 178 11.77 -20.37 16.10
C LYS A 178 11.66 -21.13 17.43
N SER A 179 12.25 -20.58 18.47
CA SER A 179 12.28 -21.11 19.84
C SER A 179 12.37 -19.96 20.84
N ASP A 180 12.28 -20.26 22.13
CA ASP A 180 12.50 -19.27 23.21
C ASP A 180 13.93 -18.72 23.20
N ASP A 181 14.89 -19.53 22.74
CA ASP A 181 16.29 -19.13 22.60
C ASP A 181 16.55 -18.47 21.24
N ASP A 182 17.46 -17.50 21.23
CA ASP A 182 18.02 -16.90 20.01
C ASP A 182 18.74 -17.95 19.14
N HIS A 183 18.70 -17.73 17.83
CA HIS A 183 19.43 -18.55 16.85
C HIS A 183 20.26 -17.68 15.91
N CYS A 184 21.16 -18.30 15.15
CA CYS A 184 21.93 -17.59 14.13
C CYS A 184 21.72 -18.18 12.75
N ILE A 185 21.75 -17.30 11.75
CA ILE A 185 21.78 -17.65 10.34
C ILE A 185 23.03 -17.01 9.73
N TRP A 186 23.76 -17.76 8.92
CA TRP A 186 24.91 -17.26 8.19
C TRP A 186 24.64 -17.27 6.69
N PHE A 187 25.19 -16.26 6.01
CA PHE A 187 25.18 -16.13 4.56
C PHE A 187 26.59 -15.86 4.06
N ASP A 188 26.94 -16.46 2.93
CA ASP A 188 28.24 -16.29 2.31
C ASP A 188 28.07 -16.35 0.78
N ASN A 189 29.02 -15.76 0.05
CA ASN A 189 29.01 -15.69 -1.41
C ASN A 189 27.68 -15.17 -2.01
N VAL A 190 27.15 -14.06 -1.47
CA VAL A 190 25.89 -13.45 -1.94
C VAL A 190 26.16 -12.63 -3.20
N GLN A 191 25.57 -13.05 -4.33
CA GLN A 191 25.78 -12.41 -5.63
C GLN A 191 24.64 -12.65 -6.62
N PHE A 192 24.55 -11.79 -7.62
CA PHE A 192 23.81 -12.06 -8.85
C PHE A 192 24.67 -12.87 -9.81
N GLU A 193 24.14 -13.94 -10.39
CA GLU A 193 24.86 -14.72 -11.40
C GLU A 193 23.92 -15.34 -12.45
N THR A 194 24.50 -15.88 -13.50
CA THR A 194 23.79 -16.68 -14.50
C THR A 194 24.02 -18.15 -14.20
N VAL A 195 22.93 -18.89 -13.97
CA VAL A 195 22.95 -20.33 -13.75
C VAL A 195 22.14 -21.06 -14.82
N ASP A 196 22.57 -22.26 -15.19
CA ASP A 196 21.95 -23.06 -16.27
C ASP A 196 20.80 -23.96 -15.79
N VAL A 197 20.49 -23.93 -14.49
CA VAL A 197 19.52 -24.85 -13.84
C VAL A 197 18.12 -24.27 -13.68
N ILE A 198 17.88 -23.03 -14.12
CA ILE A 198 16.56 -22.38 -14.04
C ILE A 198 15.84 -22.54 -15.37
N SER A 199 14.61 -23.06 -15.33
CA SER A 199 13.79 -23.23 -16.53
C SER A 199 12.28 -23.18 -16.24
N ASN A 200 11.48 -23.27 -17.31
CA ASN A 200 10.03 -23.45 -17.26
C ASN A 200 9.28 -22.43 -16.36
N PRO A 201 9.41 -21.11 -16.60
CA PRO A 201 8.64 -20.11 -15.85
C PRO A 201 7.13 -20.34 -16.02
N ARG A 202 6.40 -20.34 -14.91
CA ARG A 202 4.94 -20.44 -14.85
C ARG A 202 4.40 -19.27 -14.03
N PRO A 203 4.25 -18.10 -14.65
CA PRO A 203 3.82 -16.88 -13.96
C PRO A 203 2.32 -16.92 -13.66
N THR A 204 1.94 -16.38 -12.51
CA THR A 204 0.56 -16.31 -12.03
C THR A 204 0.27 -14.95 -11.39
N MET A 205 -0.96 -14.48 -11.53
CA MET A 205 -1.53 -13.39 -10.75
C MET A 205 -2.90 -13.80 -10.22
N LEU A 206 -3.33 -13.25 -9.08
CA LEU A 206 -4.64 -13.57 -8.50
C LEU A 206 -5.77 -13.20 -9.47
N PRO A 207 -6.61 -14.16 -9.90
CA PRO A 207 -7.82 -13.84 -10.63
C PRO A 207 -8.84 -13.18 -9.70
N ILE A 208 -9.30 -11.99 -10.05
CA ILE A 208 -10.27 -11.23 -9.26
C ILE A 208 -11.22 -10.46 -10.17
N THR A 209 -12.47 -10.29 -9.73
CA THR A 209 -13.38 -9.29 -10.30
C THR A 209 -13.47 -8.13 -9.35
N GLN A 210 -13.13 -6.94 -9.85
CA GLN A 210 -13.04 -5.73 -9.06
C GLN A 210 -14.01 -4.69 -9.61
N GLU A 211 -14.94 -4.27 -8.75
CA GLU A 211 -15.79 -3.12 -9.04
C GLU A 211 -15.01 -1.83 -8.83
N SER A 212 -15.20 -0.88 -9.74
CA SER A 212 -14.54 0.42 -9.74
C SER A 212 -15.41 1.48 -10.45
N PHE A 213 -14.86 2.68 -10.59
CA PHE A 213 -15.50 3.82 -11.22
C PHE A 213 -14.53 4.53 -12.16
N ILE A 214 -15.04 5.32 -13.10
CA ILE A 214 -14.20 6.11 -14.00
C ILE A 214 -13.35 7.10 -13.20
N GLY A 215 -12.03 7.04 -13.37
CA GLY A 215 -11.03 7.78 -12.60
C GLY A 215 -10.46 6.99 -11.41
N GLY A 216 -11.04 5.83 -11.08
CA GLY A 216 -10.55 4.93 -10.06
C GLY A 216 -9.30 4.15 -10.48
N GLN A 217 -8.59 3.61 -9.50
CA GLN A 217 -7.46 2.71 -9.70
C GLN A 217 -7.71 1.37 -9.03
N VAL A 218 -7.25 0.29 -9.68
CA VAL A 218 -7.28 -1.07 -9.15
C VAL A 218 -5.85 -1.60 -9.11
N SER A 219 -5.39 -2.04 -7.95
CA SER A 219 -4.08 -2.66 -7.80
C SER A 219 -4.13 -4.13 -8.20
N ILE A 220 -3.09 -4.59 -8.89
CA ILE A 220 -2.86 -6.00 -9.18
C ILE A 220 -1.89 -6.54 -8.11
N GLY A 221 -2.38 -7.47 -7.30
CA GLY A 221 -1.62 -8.09 -6.21
C GLY A 221 -1.34 -9.57 -6.45
N ASP A 222 -0.67 -10.17 -5.46
CA ASP A 222 -0.44 -11.62 -5.36
C ASP A 222 0.17 -12.24 -6.62
N THR A 223 1.19 -11.57 -7.16
CA THR A 223 1.94 -12.05 -8.31
C THR A 223 3.09 -12.95 -7.89
N PHE A 224 3.24 -14.08 -8.56
CA PHE A 224 4.35 -15.01 -8.35
C PHE A 224 4.68 -15.76 -9.63
N THR A 225 5.87 -16.33 -9.69
CA THR A 225 6.27 -17.23 -10.77
C THR A 225 6.86 -18.50 -10.20
N ILE A 226 6.38 -19.65 -10.69
CA ILE A 226 7.00 -20.94 -10.36
C ILE A 226 8.05 -21.26 -11.42
N PHE A 227 9.26 -21.55 -10.98
CA PHE A 227 10.38 -21.99 -11.81
C PHE A 227 10.70 -23.44 -11.53
N ASP A 228 11.15 -24.18 -12.54
CA ASP A 228 11.93 -25.41 -12.31
C ASP A 228 13.39 -24.99 -12.04
N VAL A 229 13.91 -25.36 -10.87
CA VAL A 229 15.29 -25.11 -10.46
C VAL A 229 15.94 -26.44 -10.13
N ASP A 230 16.79 -26.92 -11.04
CA ASP A 230 17.43 -28.24 -10.97
C ASP A 230 16.43 -29.40 -10.79
N GLY A 231 15.30 -29.34 -11.50
CA GLY A 231 14.25 -30.35 -11.44
C GLY A 231 13.29 -30.23 -10.24
N VAL A 232 13.38 -29.15 -9.46
CA VAL A 232 12.51 -28.86 -8.32
C VAL A 232 11.75 -27.56 -8.56
N ASP A 233 10.43 -27.61 -8.38
CA ASP A 233 9.59 -26.42 -8.46
C ASP A 233 9.88 -25.47 -7.30
N GLN A 234 10.21 -24.23 -7.63
CA GLN A 234 10.43 -23.14 -6.68
C GLN A 234 9.50 -21.97 -7.01
N THR A 235 8.75 -21.50 -6.01
CA THR A 235 7.88 -20.33 -6.14
C THR A 235 8.67 -19.08 -5.76
N VAL A 236 8.69 -18.09 -6.66
CA VAL A 236 9.21 -16.75 -6.39
C VAL A 236 8.03 -15.79 -6.36
N GLY A 237 7.68 -15.30 -5.18
CA GLY A 237 6.76 -14.18 -5.02
C GLY A 237 7.44 -12.90 -5.49
N HIS A 238 6.75 -12.03 -6.22
CA HIS A 238 7.36 -10.80 -6.72
C HIS A 238 6.34 -9.68 -6.88
N MET A 239 6.83 -8.45 -7.01
CA MET A 239 6.01 -7.30 -7.36
C MET A 239 5.47 -7.40 -8.80
N PRO A 240 4.33 -6.76 -9.10
CA PRO A 240 3.69 -6.86 -10.41
C PRO A 240 4.49 -6.20 -11.57
N GLY A 241 5.51 -5.39 -11.26
CA GLY A 241 6.33 -4.68 -12.25
C GLY A 241 7.04 -5.60 -13.26
N TYR A 242 7.17 -6.90 -12.98
CA TYR A 242 7.77 -7.84 -13.91
C TYR A 242 6.90 -8.15 -15.14
N PHE A 243 5.59 -7.93 -15.06
CA PHE A 243 4.64 -8.30 -16.10
C PHE A 243 4.35 -7.14 -17.08
N ASP A 244 4.13 -7.51 -18.35
CA ASP A 244 3.48 -6.66 -19.34
C ASP A 244 1.98 -6.92 -19.32
N TYR A 245 1.16 -5.89 -19.16
CA TYR A 245 -0.28 -6.00 -19.02
C TYR A 245 -1.02 -5.67 -20.32
N PHE A 246 -2.17 -6.32 -20.53
CA PHE A 246 -3.01 -6.14 -21.70
C PHE A 246 -4.47 -6.07 -21.28
N SER A 247 -5.16 -5.03 -21.75
CA SER A 247 -6.61 -4.90 -21.61
C SER A 247 -7.29 -5.38 -22.89
N ASP A 248 -8.40 -6.11 -22.77
CA ASP A 248 -9.25 -6.42 -23.92
C ASP A 248 -10.13 -5.22 -24.35
N ASP A 249 -10.26 -4.21 -23.50
CA ASP A 249 -10.91 -2.92 -23.79
C ASP A 249 -10.20 -1.75 -23.07
N GLU A 250 -9.24 -1.13 -23.76
CA GLU A 250 -8.52 0.07 -23.29
C GLU A 250 -9.40 1.32 -23.20
N THR A 251 -10.63 1.30 -23.73
CA THR A 251 -11.59 2.40 -23.53
C THR A 251 -12.26 2.34 -22.16
N VAL A 252 -12.19 1.18 -21.48
CA VAL A 252 -12.68 0.97 -20.11
C VAL A 252 -11.54 1.01 -19.11
N ALA A 253 -10.45 0.27 -19.35
CA ALA A 253 -9.36 0.16 -18.39
C ALA A 253 -7.99 0.04 -19.07
N ILE A 254 -7.00 0.76 -18.54
CA ILE A 254 -5.61 0.75 -19.00
C ILE A 254 -4.74 0.20 -17.86
N ALA A 255 -3.94 -0.83 -18.12
CA ALA A 255 -3.13 -1.49 -17.10
C ALA A 255 -1.64 -1.26 -17.35
N ASN A 256 -0.92 -0.74 -16.35
CA ASN A 256 0.53 -0.51 -16.41
C ASN A 256 1.17 -0.72 -15.03
N ASN A 257 2.35 -1.36 -14.98
CA ASN A 257 3.15 -1.52 -13.77
C ASN A 257 2.38 -2.06 -12.54
N GLY A 258 1.41 -2.95 -12.76
CA GLY A 258 0.60 -3.52 -11.69
C GLY A 258 -0.55 -2.64 -11.19
N VAL A 259 -0.83 -1.52 -11.86
CA VAL A 259 -1.98 -0.66 -11.57
C VAL A 259 -2.87 -0.60 -12.80
N ILE A 260 -4.18 -0.73 -12.59
CA ILE A 260 -5.20 -0.57 -13.62
C ILE A 260 -5.90 0.76 -13.38
N GLU A 261 -5.80 1.66 -14.35
CA GLU A 261 -6.54 2.92 -14.39
C GLU A 261 -7.87 2.69 -15.11
N VAL A 262 -8.97 3.05 -14.46
CA VAL A 262 -10.31 2.94 -15.04
C VAL A 262 -10.65 4.24 -15.76
N VAL A 263 -10.77 4.18 -17.07
CA VAL A 263 -10.89 5.36 -17.95
C VAL A 263 -12.28 5.47 -18.61
N GLY A 264 -13.08 4.41 -18.57
CA GLY A 264 -14.43 4.38 -19.11
C GLY A 264 -15.35 3.42 -18.37
N GLY A 265 -16.66 3.54 -18.60
CA GLY A 265 -17.65 2.63 -18.04
C GLY A 265 -17.79 1.38 -18.89
N GLY A 266 -18.01 0.23 -18.25
CA GLY A 266 -18.11 -1.07 -18.91
C GLY A 266 -17.33 -2.14 -18.16
N THR A 267 -16.96 -3.22 -18.84
CA THR A 267 -16.15 -4.29 -18.27
C THR A 267 -14.94 -4.53 -19.15
N ALA A 268 -13.76 -4.66 -18.54
CA ALA A 268 -12.52 -5.03 -19.21
C ALA A 268 -11.83 -6.17 -18.44
N ASN A 269 -11.24 -7.10 -19.18
CA ASN A 269 -10.38 -8.14 -18.65
C ASN A 269 -8.92 -7.77 -18.88
N ILE A 270 -8.17 -7.73 -17.79
CA ILE A 270 -6.73 -7.51 -17.80
C ILE A 270 -6.02 -8.86 -17.70
N THR A 271 -5.19 -9.12 -18.70
CA THR A 271 -4.28 -10.25 -18.78
C THR A 271 -2.84 -9.74 -18.77
N ALA A 272 -1.87 -10.66 -18.67
CA ALA A 272 -0.47 -10.26 -18.60
C ALA A 272 0.47 -11.30 -19.22
N LYS A 273 1.71 -10.87 -19.49
CA LYS A 273 2.83 -11.72 -19.90
C LYS A 273 4.07 -11.48 -19.05
N LEU A 274 4.84 -12.53 -18.80
CA LEU A 274 6.22 -12.46 -18.32
C LEU A 274 7.16 -12.76 -19.50
N GLY A 275 7.67 -11.72 -20.14
CA GLY A 275 8.35 -11.85 -21.43
C GLY A 275 7.39 -12.44 -22.47
N ASP A 276 7.71 -13.62 -23.00
CA ASP A 276 6.85 -14.30 -23.99
C ASP A 276 5.77 -15.21 -23.37
N VAL A 277 5.83 -15.47 -22.06
CA VAL A 277 4.96 -16.45 -21.38
C VAL A 277 3.69 -15.80 -20.86
N ASP A 278 2.53 -16.37 -21.18
CA ASP A 278 1.25 -15.91 -20.65
C ASP A 278 1.16 -16.11 -19.14
N VAL A 279 0.72 -15.08 -18.41
CA VAL A 279 0.44 -15.14 -16.98
C VAL A 279 -0.89 -15.85 -16.77
N GLN A 280 -0.89 -16.86 -15.88
CA GLN A 280 -2.13 -17.47 -15.44
C GLN A 280 -2.88 -16.51 -14.50
N GLY A 281 -4.09 -16.13 -14.91
CA GLY A 281 -4.98 -15.27 -14.13
C GLY A 281 -5.55 -14.14 -14.96
N THR A 282 -6.65 -13.57 -14.50
CA THR A 282 -7.33 -12.46 -15.17
C THR A 282 -7.95 -11.56 -14.12
N VAL A 283 -7.66 -10.28 -14.20
CA VAL A 283 -8.32 -9.25 -13.38
C VAL A 283 -9.42 -8.65 -14.21
N THR A 284 -10.67 -8.88 -13.83
CA THR A 284 -11.83 -8.29 -14.48
C THR A 284 -12.20 -7.01 -13.76
N VAL A 285 -12.14 -5.88 -14.44
CA VAL A 285 -12.61 -4.60 -13.93
C VAL A 285 -14.03 -4.38 -14.43
N SER A 286 -14.95 -4.19 -13.49
CA SER A 286 -16.32 -3.73 -13.78
C SER A 286 -16.41 -2.27 -13.33
N ALA A 287 -16.54 -1.38 -14.30
CA ALA A 287 -16.50 0.05 -14.11
C ALA A 287 -17.89 0.64 -14.32
N THR A 288 -18.43 1.26 -13.28
CA THR A 288 -19.67 2.02 -13.43
C THR A 288 -19.36 3.48 -13.74
N ALA A 289 -20.10 4.07 -14.69
CA ALA A 289 -19.97 5.49 -14.96
C ALA A 289 -20.41 6.32 -13.72
N PRO A 290 -19.64 7.35 -13.34
CA PRO A 290 -20.07 8.26 -12.29
C PRO A 290 -21.27 9.09 -12.76
N PRO A 291 -21.97 9.76 -11.83
CA PRO A 291 -22.98 10.76 -12.15
C PRO A 291 -22.41 11.82 -13.10
N SER A 292 -23.21 12.28 -14.08
CA SER A 292 -22.79 13.32 -15.03
C SER A 292 -22.67 14.71 -14.39
N ASP A 293 -23.44 14.92 -13.32
CA ASP A 293 -23.57 16.18 -12.60
C ASP A 293 -23.40 15.90 -11.10
N PRO A 294 -22.86 16.85 -10.33
CA PRO A 294 -22.74 16.70 -8.88
C PRO A 294 -24.12 16.67 -8.22
N ALA A 295 -24.16 16.34 -6.92
CA ALA A 295 -25.39 16.41 -6.16
C ALA A 295 -25.93 17.86 -6.10
N PRO A 296 -27.22 18.07 -5.81
CA PRO A 296 -27.77 19.41 -5.67
C PRO A 296 -27.05 20.20 -4.57
N THR A 297 -26.47 21.35 -4.91
CA THR A 297 -25.79 22.19 -3.91
C THR A 297 -26.76 22.64 -2.81
N PRO A 298 -26.46 22.38 -1.53
CA PRO A 298 -27.30 22.80 -0.42
C PRO A 298 -27.46 24.33 -0.35
N THR A 299 -28.68 24.80 -0.04
CA THR A 299 -29.01 26.24 0.02
C THR A 299 -29.42 26.71 1.41
N LEU A 300 -29.39 25.84 2.43
CA LEU A 300 -29.76 26.19 3.79
C LEU A 300 -28.77 27.22 4.37
N PRO A 301 -29.21 28.15 5.24
CA PRO A 301 -28.31 29.06 5.92
C PRO A 301 -27.27 28.29 6.73
N ALA A 302 -25.99 28.61 6.58
CA ALA A 302 -24.91 27.90 7.28
C ALA A 302 -25.03 27.91 8.83
N ALA A 303 -25.77 28.86 9.40
CA ALA A 303 -26.04 28.91 10.85
C ALA A 303 -26.98 27.79 11.34
N ASP A 304 -27.74 27.19 10.42
CA ASP A 304 -28.73 26.15 10.68
C ASP A 304 -28.20 24.75 10.31
N VAL A 305 -26.90 24.62 9.99
CA VAL A 305 -26.29 23.38 9.49
C VAL A 305 -25.09 22.96 10.33
N LYS A 306 -24.98 21.65 10.60
CA LYS A 306 -23.79 20.97 11.12
C LYS A 306 -23.29 19.99 10.06
N SER A 307 -22.23 20.38 9.35
CA SER A 307 -21.73 19.63 8.20
C SER A 307 -20.70 18.58 8.60
N VAL A 308 -20.81 17.39 8.02
CA VAL A 308 -19.82 16.31 8.06
C VAL A 308 -19.00 16.33 6.78
N PHE A 309 -19.67 16.46 5.62
CA PHE A 309 -19.04 16.51 4.31
C PHE A 309 -19.89 17.31 3.32
N SER A 310 -19.39 18.45 2.84
CA SER A 310 -20.02 19.25 1.80
C SER A 310 -19.06 20.34 1.33
N ASN A 311 -19.10 20.70 0.05
CA ASN A 311 -18.41 21.87 -0.49
C ASN A 311 -19.11 23.19 -0.13
N ALA A 312 -20.39 23.16 0.25
CA ALA A 312 -21.19 24.35 0.55
C ALA A 312 -21.00 24.89 1.98
N TYR A 313 -20.52 24.04 2.90
CA TYR A 313 -20.45 24.34 4.34
C TYR A 313 -19.06 24.08 4.93
N ALA A 314 -18.81 24.67 6.10
CA ALA A 314 -17.63 24.32 6.88
C ALA A 314 -17.86 22.97 7.56
N ASN A 315 -17.04 21.99 7.19
CA ASN A 315 -17.13 20.62 7.71
C ASN A 315 -16.52 20.50 9.11
N THR A 316 -17.16 19.67 9.92
CA THR A 316 -16.62 19.20 11.21
C THR A 316 -15.41 18.30 10.94
N ASN A 317 -14.53 18.17 11.92
CA ASN A 317 -13.40 17.25 11.81
C ASN A 317 -13.90 15.81 11.73
N VAL A 318 -13.63 15.13 10.62
CA VAL A 318 -13.89 13.70 10.42
C VAL A 318 -12.56 12.96 10.55
N ASP A 319 -12.54 11.93 11.38
CA ASP A 319 -11.33 11.14 11.63
C ASP A 319 -11.05 10.20 10.46
N THR A 320 -12.09 9.56 9.90
CA THR A 320 -12.02 8.79 8.66
C THR A 320 -13.39 8.63 8.00
N PHE A 321 -13.40 8.51 6.67
CA PHE A 321 -14.59 8.15 5.89
C PHE A 321 -14.72 6.65 5.64
N SER A 322 -13.72 5.85 6.04
CA SER A 322 -13.73 4.39 6.01
C SER A 322 -12.96 3.90 7.23
N ALA A 323 -13.67 3.30 8.17
CA ALA A 323 -13.13 2.90 9.44
C ALA A 323 -12.40 1.55 9.33
N PRO A 324 -11.35 1.27 10.13
CA PRO A 324 -10.57 0.03 10.01
C PRO A 324 -11.36 -1.28 10.20
N TRP A 325 -12.57 -1.20 10.76
CA TRP A 325 -13.47 -2.33 11.00
C TRP A 325 -14.48 -2.54 9.88
N ASP A 326 -14.44 -1.72 8.83
CA ASP A 326 -15.41 -1.75 7.76
C ASP A 326 -15.06 -2.72 6.62
N ASN A 327 -15.93 -2.78 5.62
CA ASN A 327 -15.68 -3.54 4.41
C ASN A 327 -16.12 -2.72 3.18
N ALA A 328 -15.28 -1.76 2.82
CA ALA A 328 -15.39 -0.97 1.61
C ALA A 328 -14.02 -0.38 1.22
N ASN A 329 -13.92 0.10 -0.01
CA ASN A 329 -12.87 1.02 -0.42
C ASN A 329 -13.47 2.40 -0.60
N VAL A 330 -12.89 3.43 0.02
CA VAL A 330 -13.29 4.84 -0.19
C VAL A 330 -12.26 5.57 -1.05
N SER A 331 -12.73 6.44 -1.94
CA SER A 331 -11.90 7.33 -2.76
C SER A 331 -12.56 8.68 -2.93
N ASP A 332 -11.75 9.69 -3.21
CA ASP A 332 -12.22 11.03 -3.57
C ASP A 332 -12.33 11.14 -5.09
N LEU A 333 -13.46 11.69 -5.56
CA LEU A 333 -13.71 12.04 -6.96
C LEU A 333 -14.18 13.49 -7.04
N GLN A 334 -13.76 14.22 -8.06
CA GLN A 334 -14.36 15.52 -8.36
C GLN A 334 -15.30 15.42 -9.55
N ILE A 335 -16.54 15.86 -9.36
CA ILE A 335 -17.54 15.97 -10.43
C ILE A 335 -17.81 17.46 -10.66
N ASN A 336 -17.34 18.01 -11.78
CA ASN A 336 -17.45 19.43 -12.11
C ASN A 336 -16.90 20.40 -11.03
N GLY A 337 -15.89 19.96 -10.27
CA GLY A 337 -15.24 20.74 -9.20
C GLY A 337 -15.90 20.61 -7.82
N ASP A 338 -16.92 19.77 -7.70
CA ASP A 338 -17.56 19.39 -6.44
C ASP A 338 -16.93 18.07 -5.93
N ASP A 339 -16.61 17.99 -4.64
CA ASP A 339 -15.91 16.84 -4.07
C ASP A 339 -16.95 15.77 -3.67
N VAL A 340 -16.73 14.53 -4.10
CA VAL A 340 -17.64 13.41 -3.90
C VAL A 340 -16.88 12.23 -3.31
N LYS A 341 -17.44 11.59 -2.30
CA LYS A 341 -16.93 10.31 -1.78
C LYS A 341 -17.45 9.17 -2.64
N VAL A 342 -16.55 8.31 -3.10
CA VAL A 342 -16.92 7.10 -3.85
C VAL A 342 -16.56 5.89 -3.01
N TYR A 343 -17.57 5.07 -2.72
CA TYR A 343 -17.39 3.78 -2.08
C TYR A 343 -17.50 2.69 -3.14
N THR A 344 -16.53 1.77 -3.16
CA THR A 344 -16.52 0.57 -4.02
C THR A 344 -16.32 -0.67 -3.16
N GLN A 345 -16.75 -1.84 -3.64
CA GLN A 345 -16.85 -3.05 -2.81
C GLN A 345 -17.59 -2.80 -1.48
N LEU A 346 -18.52 -1.85 -1.47
CA LEU A 346 -19.24 -1.50 -0.26
C LEU A 346 -20.09 -2.69 0.16
N VAL A 347 -19.79 -3.24 1.34
CA VAL A 347 -20.74 -4.01 2.13
C VAL A 347 -21.26 -3.09 3.21
N PHE A 348 -20.36 -2.56 4.04
CA PHE A 348 -20.63 -1.50 5.00
C PHE A 348 -19.39 -0.63 5.20
N ALA A 349 -19.57 0.66 5.48
CA ALA A 349 -18.49 1.63 5.74
C ALA A 349 -18.81 2.50 6.95
N GLY A 350 -17.78 2.74 7.76
CA GLY A 350 -17.85 3.63 8.92
C GLY A 350 -17.30 5.01 8.61
N ILE A 351 -18.12 6.04 8.72
CA ILE A 351 -17.69 7.44 8.76
C ILE A 351 -17.55 7.81 10.24
N ASP A 352 -16.30 7.91 10.70
CA ASP A 352 -15.96 8.09 12.10
C ASP A 352 -15.48 9.53 12.36
N PHE A 353 -16.09 10.17 13.34
CA PHE A 353 -15.74 11.50 13.83
C PHE A 353 -15.80 11.53 15.36
N THR A 354 -15.31 10.46 16.00
CA THR A 354 -15.22 10.34 17.46
C THR A 354 -14.46 11.50 18.12
N ASN A 355 -13.42 12.07 17.48
CA ASN A 355 -12.72 13.26 17.99
C ASN A 355 -13.37 14.59 17.57
N GLY A 356 -14.50 14.54 16.87
CA GLY A 356 -15.26 15.66 16.34
C GLY A 356 -16.77 15.46 16.48
N GLN A 357 -17.22 14.90 17.61
CA GLN A 357 -18.64 14.59 17.86
C GLN A 357 -19.55 15.79 17.58
N ILE A 358 -20.71 15.50 17.02
CA ILE A 358 -21.70 16.49 16.62
C ILE A 358 -22.84 16.50 17.64
N ASP A 359 -23.06 17.67 18.24
CA ASP A 359 -24.30 17.98 18.95
C ASP A 359 -25.37 18.42 17.95
N ALA A 360 -26.27 17.49 17.65
CA ALA A 360 -27.42 17.66 16.78
C ALA A 360 -28.73 17.84 17.56
N SER A 361 -28.68 18.14 18.87
CA SER A 361 -29.87 18.25 19.73
C SER A 361 -30.88 19.31 19.26
N ASP A 362 -30.37 20.38 18.61
CA ASP A 362 -31.18 21.46 18.04
C ASP A 362 -31.57 21.23 16.58
N MET A 363 -31.09 20.14 15.96
CA MET A 363 -31.33 19.81 14.56
C MET A 363 -32.60 18.98 14.42
N THR A 364 -33.33 19.18 13.33
CA THR A 364 -34.60 18.50 13.05
C THR A 364 -34.45 17.43 11.97
N HIS A 365 -33.41 17.52 11.13
CA HIS A 365 -33.18 16.60 10.02
C HIS A 365 -31.70 16.22 9.89
N PHE A 366 -31.48 15.04 9.31
CA PHE A 366 -30.22 14.56 8.76
C PHE A 366 -30.37 14.49 7.24
N HIS A 367 -29.39 15.01 6.51
CA HIS A 367 -29.35 15.01 5.05
C HIS A 367 -28.10 14.29 4.56
N MET A 368 -28.27 13.50 3.50
CA MET A 368 -27.20 12.89 2.71
C MET A 368 -27.64 12.80 1.25
N ASP A 369 -26.81 13.24 0.31
CA ASP A 369 -27.02 12.95 -1.11
C ASP A 369 -26.31 11.65 -1.49
N VAL A 370 -27.06 10.71 -2.06
CA VAL A 370 -26.53 9.41 -2.47
C VAL A 370 -26.88 9.13 -3.92
N PHE A 371 -25.91 8.72 -4.72
CA PHE A 371 -26.14 8.13 -6.02
C PHE A 371 -25.69 6.68 -6.00
N ALA A 372 -26.58 5.79 -6.41
CA ALA A 372 -26.24 4.42 -6.75
C ALA A 372 -26.54 4.18 -8.24
N PRO A 373 -25.74 3.35 -8.92
CA PRO A 373 -26.05 2.92 -10.28
C PRO A 373 -27.44 2.25 -10.40
N PRO A 374 -28.04 2.26 -11.61
CA PRO A 374 -29.24 1.49 -11.89
C PRO A 374 -29.07 0.01 -11.53
N VAL A 375 -30.08 -0.57 -10.87
CA VAL A 375 -30.19 -2.02 -10.66
C VAL A 375 -31.24 -2.59 -11.61
N GLU A 376 -30.96 -3.74 -12.21
CA GLU A 376 -31.89 -4.38 -13.15
C GLU A 376 -33.08 -5.06 -12.46
N ASP A 377 -32.95 -5.42 -11.18
CA ASP A 377 -34.00 -6.07 -10.40
C ASP A 377 -34.69 -5.05 -9.49
N GLY A 378 -35.96 -4.78 -9.79
CA GLY A 378 -36.70 -3.62 -9.29
C GLY A 378 -37.35 -3.77 -7.91
N ASP A 379 -36.89 -4.69 -7.06
CA ASP A 379 -37.68 -5.13 -5.89
C ASP A 379 -36.84 -5.45 -4.63
N THR A 380 -35.95 -4.54 -4.23
CA THR A 380 -34.98 -4.82 -3.16
C THR A 380 -34.45 -3.57 -2.46
N GLU A 381 -34.10 -3.76 -1.19
CA GLU A 381 -33.32 -2.80 -0.40
C GLU A 381 -31.97 -2.49 -1.05
N ILE A 382 -31.62 -1.21 -1.15
CA ILE A 382 -30.42 -0.78 -1.87
C ILE A 382 -29.40 -0.16 -0.92
N PHE A 383 -29.86 0.61 0.07
CA PHE A 383 -28.98 1.40 0.92
C PHE A 383 -29.51 1.54 2.34
N ARG A 384 -28.60 1.53 3.33
CA ARG A 384 -28.91 1.76 4.73
C ARG A 384 -28.00 2.82 5.31
N ILE A 385 -28.54 3.55 6.28
CA ILE A 385 -27.81 4.53 7.08
C ILE A 385 -28.08 4.24 8.55
N ALA A 386 -27.02 4.11 9.35
CA ALA A 386 -27.10 4.16 10.80
C ALA A 386 -26.43 5.41 11.36
N ILE A 387 -27.01 5.95 12.43
CA ILE A 387 -26.40 7.01 13.24
C ILE A 387 -26.07 6.40 14.59
N VAL A 388 -24.86 6.65 15.08
CA VAL A 388 -24.38 6.22 16.40
C VAL A 388 -24.09 7.44 17.27
N ASP A 389 -24.65 7.44 18.48
CA ASP A 389 -24.42 8.43 19.53
C ASP A 389 -23.79 7.75 20.75
N PHE A 390 -22.71 8.31 21.28
CA PHE A 390 -21.95 7.74 22.41
C PHE A 390 -22.53 8.15 23.79
N GLY A 391 -23.82 8.43 23.82
CA GLY A 391 -24.56 8.77 25.02
C GLY A 391 -24.05 10.04 25.72
N PRO A 392 -24.66 10.41 26.86
CA PRO A 392 -24.26 11.58 27.64
C PRO A 392 -22.79 11.64 28.06
N ASN A 393 -22.10 10.49 28.18
CA ASN A 393 -20.70 10.47 28.60
C ASN A 393 -19.72 10.84 27.46
N GLY A 394 -20.15 10.73 26.19
CA GLY A 394 -19.36 11.05 25.00
C GLY A 394 -18.21 10.08 24.70
N VAL A 395 -18.26 8.86 25.22
CA VAL A 395 -17.20 7.84 25.13
C VAL A 395 -17.80 6.55 24.61
N PHE A 396 -17.14 5.91 23.65
CA PHE A 396 -17.56 4.59 23.17
C PHE A 396 -17.46 3.54 24.26
N ASP A 397 -18.60 3.05 24.73
CA ASP A 397 -18.72 1.96 25.69
C ASP A 397 -19.09 0.62 25.02
N GLY A 398 -19.50 0.66 23.76
CA GLY A 398 -19.93 -0.48 22.98
C GLY A 398 -21.02 -1.28 23.70
N ASN A 399 -20.87 -2.61 23.73
CA ASN A 399 -21.81 -3.52 24.40
C ASN A 399 -21.50 -3.74 25.90
N ALA A 400 -20.69 -2.87 26.52
CA ALA A 400 -20.36 -3.01 27.94
C ALA A 400 -21.61 -2.84 28.83
N PRO A 401 -21.70 -3.55 29.97
CA PRO A 401 -22.78 -3.36 30.91
C PRO A 401 -22.88 -1.90 31.38
N GLY A 402 -24.02 -1.26 31.15
CA GLY A 402 -24.24 0.14 31.53
C GLY A 402 -23.82 1.15 30.45
N SER A 403 -23.46 0.70 29.25
CA SER A 403 -23.28 1.54 28.07
C SER A 403 -24.51 2.43 27.86
N ASP A 404 -24.25 3.71 27.61
CA ASP A 404 -25.22 4.72 27.19
C ASP A 404 -25.17 4.98 25.67
N ASP A 405 -24.35 4.23 24.94
CA ASP A 405 -24.30 4.26 23.48
C ASP A 405 -25.66 3.85 22.88
N SER A 406 -26.03 4.47 21.77
CA SER A 406 -27.20 4.09 21.00
C SER A 406 -26.95 4.21 19.51
N GLU A 407 -27.58 3.31 18.76
CA GLU A 407 -27.52 3.26 17.32
C GLU A 407 -28.93 3.07 16.77
N GLN A 408 -29.25 3.76 15.68
CA GLN A 408 -30.43 3.45 14.90
C GLN A 408 -30.13 3.42 13.41
N GLN A 409 -30.48 2.31 12.78
CA GLN A 409 -30.38 2.09 11.34
C GLN A 409 -31.72 2.33 10.63
N LEU A 410 -31.66 2.90 9.44
CA LEU A 410 -32.78 3.08 8.52
C LEU A 410 -32.43 2.48 7.15
N ALA A 411 -33.43 1.88 6.52
CA ALA A 411 -33.35 1.25 5.21
C ALA A 411 -34.05 2.09 4.13
N PHE A 412 -33.45 2.13 2.93
CA PHE A 412 -33.98 2.80 1.75
C PHE A 412 -34.08 1.82 0.57
N PHE A 413 -35.26 1.80 -0.04
CA PHE A 413 -35.67 0.82 -1.02
C PHE A 413 -36.59 1.44 -2.06
N GLN A 414 -36.49 0.96 -3.30
CA GLN A 414 -37.36 1.40 -4.39
C GLN A 414 -38.79 0.87 -4.20
N VAL A 415 -38.93 -0.36 -3.69
CA VAL A 415 -40.19 -1.05 -3.37
C VAL A 415 -39.92 -2.01 -2.19
N ASP A 416 -40.81 -2.07 -1.19
CA ASP A 416 -40.68 -3.00 -0.05
C ASP A 416 -41.45 -4.30 -0.30
N ASN A 417 -40.84 -5.29 -0.96
CA ASN A 417 -41.43 -6.63 -1.14
C ASN A 417 -42.90 -6.60 -1.65
N GLY A 418 -43.20 -5.71 -2.62
CA GLY A 418 -44.55 -5.44 -3.12
C GLY A 418 -45.35 -4.34 -2.38
N GLY A 419 -44.72 -3.65 -1.42
CA GLY A 419 -45.22 -2.49 -0.68
C GLY A 419 -44.84 -1.13 -1.30
N PRO A 420 -45.13 0.01 -0.63
CA PRO A 420 -44.72 1.33 -1.12
C PRO A 420 -43.19 1.51 -1.07
N ALA A 421 -42.66 2.50 -1.81
CA ALA A 421 -41.26 2.92 -1.71
C ALA A 421 -40.92 3.47 -0.32
N SER A 422 -39.62 3.54 0.01
CA SER A 422 -39.16 4.19 1.23
C SER A 422 -39.53 5.68 1.25
N ASN A 423 -39.40 6.31 2.42
CA ASN A 423 -39.52 7.76 2.56
C ASN A 423 -38.27 8.31 3.26
N PRO A 424 -37.44 9.12 2.57
CA PRO A 424 -37.54 9.54 1.16
C PRO A 424 -37.51 8.36 0.14
N PRO A 425 -38.12 8.52 -1.05
CA PRO A 425 -38.12 7.47 -2.07
C PRO A 425 -36.73 7.29 -2.67
N TRP A 426 -36.31 6.02 -2.81
CA TRP A 426 -35.04 5.68 -3.46
C TRP A 426 -35.19 5.55 -4.98
N ALA A 427 -34.26 6.14 -5.73
CA ALA A 427 -34.26 6.13 -7.20
C ALA A 427 -32.83 5.90 -7.75
N PRO A 428 -32.46 4.66 -8.12
CA PRO A 428 -31.13 4.36 -8.63
C PRO A 428 -30.93 4.97 -10.03
N GLY A 429 -29.69 5.32 -10.36
CA GLY A 429 -29.32 6.05 -11.58
C GLY A 429 -29.51 7.57 -11.50
N SER A 430 -29.86 8.10 -10.33
CA SER A 430 -29.96 9.54 -10.05
C SER A 430 -29.53 9.86 -8.63
N TRP A 431 -29.16 11.12 -8.37
CA TRP A 431 -28.92 11.59 -7.00
C TRP A 431 -30.22 11.54 -6.20
N VAL A 432 -30.16 10.89 -5.04
CA VAL A 432 -31.23 10.79 -4.07
C VAL A 432 -30.84 11.64 -2.86
N SER A 433 -31.56 12.74 -2.65
CA SER A 433 -31.44 13.56 -1.45
C SER A 433 -32.22 12.94 -0.31
N LEU A 434 -31.52 12.28 0.60
CA LEU A 434 -32.09 11.66 1.79
C LEU A 434 -32.22 12.69 2.90
N ASP A 435 -33.26 13.52 2.84
CA ASP A 435 -33.63 14.45 3.90
C ASP A 435 -34.55 13.75 4.92
N ILE A 436 -33.98 13.36 6.06
CA ILE A 436 -34.58 12.44 7.02
C ILE A 436 -34.85 13.17 8.33
N PRO A 437 -36.11 13.24 8.80
CA PRO A 437 -36.41 13.79 10.12
C PRO A 437 -35.67 13.03 11.22
N MET A 438 -35.00 13.74 12.13
CA MET A 438 -34.27 13.15 13.27
C MET A 438 -35.17 12.28 14.15
N THR A 439 -36.48 12.56 14.18
CA THR A 439 -37.46 11.73 14.89
C THR A 439 -37.50 10.29 14.40
N ARG A 440 -37.14 10.02 13.13
CA ARG A 440 -37.05 8.65 12.62
C ARG A 440 -35.96 7.83 13.32
N PHE A 441 -34.88 8.47 13.72
CA PHE A 441 -33.81 7.83 14.48
C PHE A 441 -34.19 7.72 15.96
N THR A 442 -34.69 8.80 16.57
CA THR A 442 -35.02 8.79 18.00
C THR A 442 -36.20 7.91 18.35
N ASP A 443 -37.25 7.88 17.51
CA ASP A 443 -38.39 6.97 17.70
C ASP A 443 -38.01 5.51 17.42
N GLY A 444 -36.92 5.30 16.67
CA GLY A 444 -36.40 3.97 16.30
C GLY A 444 -35.52 3.33 17.36
N GLY A 445 -34.83 4.13 18.18
CA GLY A 445 -33.90 3.60 19.20
C GLY A 445 -32.67 4.45 19.49
N LEU A 446 -32.49 5.58 18.79
CA LEU A 446 -31.41 6.52 19.08
C LEU A 446 -31.77 7.34 20.34
N ASN A 447 -31.08 7.07 21.45
CA ASN A 447 -31.47 7.56 22.77
C ASN A 447 -31.08 9.02 23.04
N ALA A 448 -30.06 9.51 22.33
CA ALA A 448 -29.57 10.88 22.39
C ALA A 448 -29.03 11.34 21.02
N THR A 449 -28.83 12.65 20.86
CA THR A 449 -28.31 13.27 19.62
C THR A 449 -27.24 14.32 19.92
N SER A 450 -26.74 14.36 21.16
CA SER A 450 -25.80 15.38 21.62
C SER A 450 -24.35 15.01 21.35
N ASN A 451 -24.06 13.73 21.14
CA ASN A 451 -22.72 13.17 20.97
C ASN A 451 -22.72 12.16 19.82
N ILE A 452 -23.30 12.55 18.67
CA ILE A 452 -23.23 11.74 17.46
C ILE A 452 -21.77 11.63 17.05
N ALA A 453 -21.28 10.41 16.93
CA ALA A 453 -19.86 10.12 16.73
C ALA A 453 -19.60 9.41 15.40
N GLN A 454 -20.59 8.69 14.86
CA GLN A 454 -20.41 7.87 13.68
C GLN A 454 -21.66 7.86 12.80
N ILE A 455 -21.43 7.72 11.50
CA ILE A 455 -22.44 7.37 10.51
C ILE A 455 -21.98 6.07 9.85
N ILE A 456 -22.86 5.07 9.78
CA ILE A 456 -22.58 3.82 9.09
C ILE A 456 -23.44 3.76 7.83
N ILE A 457 -22.80 3.51 6.69
CA ILE A 457 -23.50 3.27 5.43
C ILE A 457 -23.35 1.80 5.05
N GLU A 458 -24.38 1.21 4.46
CA GLU A 458 -24.38 -0.18 4.02
C GLU A 458 -25.16 -0.28 2.71
N THR A 459 -24.75 -1.20 1.85
CA THR A 459 -25.52 -1.57 0.65
C THR A 459 -25.70 -3.07 0.57
N VAL A 460 -26.82 -3.48 -0.01
CA VAL A 460 -27.18 -4.90 -0.15
C VAL A 460 -26.93 -5.41 -1.58
N LEU A 461 -26.97 -4.53 -2.58
CA LEU A 461 -27.01 -4.93 -4.00
C LEU A 461 -26.11 -4.13 -4.93
N VAL A 462 -25.66 -2.95 -4.52
CA VAL A 462 -24.85 -2.08 -5.38
C VAL A 462 -23.50 -1.87 -4.70
N PRO A 463 -22.46 -2.57 -5.15
CA PRO A 463 -21.14 -2.48 -4.50
C PRO A 463 -20.47 -1.11 -4.69
N THR A 464 -21.04 -0.24 -5.53
CA THR A 464 -20.52 1.11 -5.79
C THR A 464 -21.60 2.16 -5.52
N VAL A 465 -21.28 3.15 -4.68
CA VAL A 465 -22.12 4.32 -4.40
C VAL A 465 -21.29 5.59 -4.32
N TYR A 466 -21.91 6.71 -4.66
CA TYR A 466 -21.34 8.05 -4.58
C TYR A 466 -22.11 8.83 -3.53
N ILE A 467 -21.40 9.52 -2.65
CA ILE A 467 -21.97 10.23 -1.51
C ILE A 467 -21.43 11.66 -1.49
N ASP A 468 -22.34 12.59 -1.28
CA ASP A 468 -22.05 14.00 -1.08
C ASP A 468 -23.00 14.60 -0.04
N ASN A 469 -22.71 15.81 0.43
CA ASN A 469 -23.57 16.64 1.27
C ASN A 469 -24.12 15.91 2.50
N ILE A 470 -23.25 15.44 3.38
CA ILE A 470 -23.62 14.83 4.66
C ILE A 470 -23.70 15.92 5.72
N TYR A 471 -24.89 16.19 6.26
CA TYR A 471 -25.07 17.20 7.32
C TYR A 471 -26.34 17.01 8.15
N PHE A 472 -26.39 17.67 9.31
CA PHE A 472 -27.60 17.84 10.12
C PHE A 472 -28.11 19.28 10.01
N HIS A 473 -29.42 19.50 10.03
CA HIS A 473 -29.97 20.85 9.95
C HIS A 473 -31.30 21.05 10.70
N LYS A 474 -31.70 22.32 10.83
CA LYS A 474 -32.95 22.77 11.48
C LYS A 474 -34.17 22.79 10.58
#